data_AF-A0A965PUZ7-F1
#
_entry.id   AF-A0A965PUZ7-F1
#
_cell.length_a   1.000
_cell.length_b   1.000
_cell.length_c   1.000
_cell.angle_alpha   90.00
_cell.angle_beta   90.00
_cell.angle_gamma   90.00
#
_symmetry.space_group_name_H-M   'P 1'
#
loop_
_entity.id
_entity.type
_entity.pdbx_description
1 polymer ?
#
loop_
_entity_poly.entity_id
_entity_poly.type
_entity_poly.pdbx_seq_one_letter_code
_entity_poly.pdbx_strand_id
1 'polypeptide(L)'
;ISNLNPFKKGESGNPNGRPRKYVSLLIEHGYKRSEINDTIQNMMAMTVDELKQVWDNPKATILEKTIASAMRKSIEKGTLYSLETLLSRVYGLPKQEVAASISPQPIWQGVKLQVETDNSGN
;
A
#
# COMPACT_ATOMS: atom_id res chain seq x y z
N ILE A 1 8.12 -5.70 -55.72
CA ILE A 1 7.69 -5.05 -54.45
C ILE A 1 6.26 -5.48 -54.22
N SER A 2 6.02 -6.49 -53.36
CA SER A 2 4.68 -7.04 -53.12
C SER A 2 3.88 -6.11 -52.20
N ASN A 3 2.65 -5.80 -52.62
CA ASN A 3 1.74 -4.87 -51.97
C ASN A 3 1.43 -5.26 -50.52
N LEU A 4 1.48 -4.27 -49.61
CA LEU A 4 1.00 -4.42 -48.24
C LEU A 4 -0.52 -4.64 -48.30
N ASN A 5 -1.01 -5.76 -47.77
CA ASN A 5 -2.44 -5.99 -47.64
C ASN A 5 -3.04 -4.93 -46.70
N PRO A 6 -4.07 -4.18 -47.13
CA PRO A 6 -4.71 -3.19 -46.28
C PRO A 6 -5.42 -3.88 -45.10
N PHE A 7 -5.26 -3.34 -43.90
CA PHE A 7 -5.96 -3.83 -42.71
C PHE A 7 -7.48 -3.72 -42.90
N LYS A 8 -8.23 -4.76 -42.51
CA LYS A 8 -9.69 -4.71 -42.57
C LYS A 8 -10.20 -3.68 -41.57
N LYS A 9 -11.16 -2.86 -41.99
CA LYS A 9 -11.77 -1.84 -41.13
C LYS A 9 -12.38 -2.50 -39.89
N GLY A 10 -11.89 -2.15 -38.71
CA GLY A 10 -12.31 -2.73 -37.42
C GLY A 10 -11.35 -3.79 -36.86
N GLU A 11 -10.35 -4.23 -37.62
CA GLU A 11 -9.28 -5.09 -37.12
C GLU A 11 -8.07 -4.22 -36.73
N SER A 12 -7.63 -4.34 -35.47
CA SER A 12 -6.36 -3.76 -35.04
C SER A 12 -5.21 -4.44 -35.78
N GLY A 13 -4.28 -3.66 -36.34
CA GLY A 13 -3.05 -4.20 -36.95
C GLY A 13 -2.15 -4.95 -35.97
N ASN A 14 -2.46 -4.88 -34.67
CA ASN A 14 -1.94 -5.75 -33.63
C ASN A 14 -3.12 -6.39 -32.86
N PRO A 15 -3.60 -7.56 -33.29
CA PRO A 15 -4.74 -8.26 -32.67
C PRO A 15 -4.53 -8.60 -31.20
N ASN A 16 -3.28 -8.85 -30.78
CA ASN A 16 -2.93 -9.18 -29.41
C ASN A 16 -2.60 -7.94 -28.55
N GLY A 17 -2.66 -6.75 -29.13
CA GLY A 17 -2.30 -5.50 -28.46
C GLY A 17 -0.83 -5.43 -28.06
N ARG A 18 -0.43 -4.34 -27.40
CA ARG A 18 0.91 -4.23 -26.82
C ARG A 18 1.04 -5.33 -25.75
N PRO A 19 2.10 -6.17 -25.79
CA PRO A 19 2.36 -7.12 -24.72
C PRO A 19 2.32 -6.42 -23.36
N ARG A 20 1.61 -7.00 -22.38
CA ARG A 20 1.53 -6.44 -21.03
C ARG A 20 2.94 -6.27 -20.47
N LYS A 21 3.17 -5.17 -19.74
CA LYS A 21 4.47 -4.90 -19.11
C LYS A 21 4.84 -6.09 -18.21
N TYR A 22 6.12 -6.45 -18.16
CA TYR A 22 6.65 -7.55 -17.35
C TYR A 22 6.16 -7.52 -15.89
N VAL A 23 6.09 -6.32 -15.29
CA VAL A 23 5.55 -6.10 -13.93
C VAL A 23 4.08 -6.48 -13.81
N SER A 24 3.26 -6.28 -14.84
CA SER A 24 1.84 -6.67 -14.85
C SER A 24 1.64 -8.18 -15.03
N LEU A 25 2.54 -8.86 -15.72
CA LEU A 25 2.54 -10.33 -15.83
C LEU A 25 2.98 -11.00 -14.52
N LEU A 26 3.93 -10.39 -13.81
CA LEU A 26 4.35 -10.81 -12.47
C LEU A 26 3.25 -10.64 -11.42
N ILE A 27 2.34 -9.67 -11.58
CA ILE A 27 1.17 -9.50 -10.69
C ILE A 27 0.19 -10.68 -10.83
N GLU A 28 0.03 -11.27 -12.02
CA GLU A 28 -0.78 -12.49 -12.20
C GLU A 28 -0.16 -13.74 -11.55
N HIS A 29 1.18 -13.76 -11.39
CA HIS A 29 1.91 -14.77 -10.63
C HIS A 29 2.16 -14.34 -9.17
N GLY A 30 1.68 -13.16 -8.79
CA GLY A 30 1.94 -12.54 -7.49
C GLY A 30 0.80 -12.82 -6.51
N TYR A 31 1.15 -12.84 -5.23
CA TYR A 31 0.19 -12.98 -4.15
C TYR A 31 -0.87 -11.86 -4.20
N LYS A 32 -2.14 -12.21 -4.05
CA LYS A 32 -3.20 -11.25 -3.71
C LYS A 32 -2.93 -10.66 -2.33
N ARG A 33 -3.48 -9.47 -2.06
CA ARG A 33 -3.31 -8.80 -0.75
C ARG A 33 -3.73 -9.69 0.43
N SER A 34 -4.81 -10.46 0.28
CA SER A 34 -5.23 -11.45 1.28
C SER A 34 -4.19 -12.56 1.46
N GLU A 35 -3.71 -13.13 0.35
CA GLU A 35 -2.72 -14.22 0.36
C GLU A 35 -1.39 -13.79 0.99
N ILE A 36 -0.98 -12.52 0.83
CA ILE A 36 0.19 -11.96 1.53
C ILE A 36 -0.02 -11.98 3.04
N ASN A 37 -1.19 -11.54 3.50
CA ASN A 37 -1.51 -11.49 4.92
C ASN A 37 -1.61 -12.89 5.52
N ASP A 38 -2.18 -13.84 4.78
CA ASP A 38 -2.29 -15.23 5.20
C ASP A 38 -0.91 -15.90 5.26
N THR A 39 -0.04 -15.61 4.28
CA THR A 39 1.35 -16.09 4.27
C THR A 39 2.13 -15.55 5.48
N ILE A 40 2.01 -14.25 5.78
CA ILE A 40 2.68 -13.65 6.95
C ILE A 40 2.16 -14.28 8.25
N GLN A 41 0.84 -14.49 8.40
CA GLN A 41 0.25 -15.14 9.57
C GLN A 41 0.75 -16.58 9.74
N ASN A 42 0.74 -17.36 8.67
CA ASN A 42 1.23 -18.74 8.68
C ASN A 42 2.71 -18.78 9.07
N MET A 43 3.54 -17.89 8.53
CA MET A 43 4.96 -17.81 8.89
C MET A 43 5.20 -17.37 10.34
N MET A 44 4.35 -16.51 10.90
CA MET A 44 4.42 -16.13 12.32
C MET A 44 3.99 -17.25 13.27
N ALA A 45 3.12 -18.16 12.83
CA ALA A 45 2.67 -19.31 13.60
C ALA A 45 3.63 -20.51 13.55
N MET A 46 4.60 -20.51 12.63
CA MET A 46 5.60 -21.57 12.49
C MET A 46 6.60 -21.60 13.65
N THR A 47 7.15 -22.78 13.90
CA THR A 47 8.28 -22.96 14.81
C THR A 47 9.59 -22.47 14.17
N VAL A 48 10.62 -22.27 14.99
CA VAL A 48 11.94 -21.80 14.53
C VAL A 48 12.56 -22.76 13.51
N ASP A 49 12.30 -24.07 13.62
CA ASP A 49 12.88 -25.07 12.72
C ASP A 49 12.14 -25.14 11.38
N GLU A 50 10.82 -24.97 11.37
CA GLU A 50 10.04 -24.82 10.13
C GLU A 50 10.43 -23.54 9.38
N LEU A 51 10.68 -22.45 10.12
CA LEU A 51 11.13 -21.19 9.52
C LEU A 51 12.49 -21.33 8.82
N LYS A 52 13.41 -22.14 9.37
CA LYS A 52 14.70 -22.46 8.72
C LYS A 52 14.49 -23.23 7.41
N GLN A 53 13.55 -24.18 7.39
CA GLN A 53 13.23 -24.93 6.16
C GLN A 53 12.73 -24.00 5.05
N VAL A 54 11.89 -23.02 5.38
CA VAL A 54 11.43 -21.99 4.42
C VAL A 54 12.59 -21.12 3.94
N TRP A 55 13.49 -20.74 4.85
CA TRP A 55 14.66 -19.94 4.51
C TRP A 55 15.63 -20.67 3.58
N ASP A 56 15.93 -21.94 3.84
CA ASP A 56 16.90 -22.74 3.08
C ASP A 56 16.34 -23.24 1.75
N ASN A 57 15.01 -23.25 1.57
CA ASN A 57 14.39 -23.69 0.32
C ASN A 57 14.77 -22.76 -0.86
N PRO A 58 15.44 -23.25 -1.92
CA PRO A 58 15.85 -22.42 -3.06
C PRO A 58 14.67 -21.99 -3.95
N LYS A 59 13.52 -22.65 -3.83
CA LYS A 59 12.28 -22.32 -4.57
C LYS A 59 11.39 -21.33 -3.83
N ALA A 60 11.69 -21.00 -2.57
CA ALA A 60 10.90 -20.04 -1.81
C ALA A 60 10.98 -18.65 -2.46
N THR A 61 9.86 -17.93 -2.40
CA THR A 61 9.77 -16.60 -3.01
C THR A 61 10.62 -15.59 -2.24
N ILE A 62 10.95 -14.48 -2.91
CA ILE A 62 11.69 -13.38 -2.26
C ILE A 62 10.91 -12.84 -1.05
N LEU A 63 9.58 -12.85 -1.10
CA LEU A 63 8.72 -12.42 0.01
C LEU A 63 8.93 -13.30 1.25
N GLU A 64 8.77 -14.61 1.10
CA GLU A 64 8.93 -15.59 2.18
C GLU A 64 10.34 -15.56 2.74
N LYS A 65 11.37 -15.54 1.88
CA LYS A 65 12.75 -15.41 2.34
C LYS A 65 12.96 -14.13 3.14
N THR A 66 12.48 -12.98 2.66
CA THR A 66 12.66 -11.71 3.38
C THR A 66 12.01 -11.73 4.76
N ILE A 67 10.79 -12.27 4.86
CA ILE A 67 10.08 -12.42 6.14
C ILE A 67 10.84 -13.37 7.07
N ALA A 68 11.28 -14.53 6.57
CA ALA A 68 12.06 -15.48 7.36
C ALA A 68 13.39 -14.89 7.85
N SER A 69 14.09 -14.09 7.02
CA SER A 69 15.31 -13.39 7.43
C SER A 69 15.04 -12.37 8.54
N ALA A 70 13.96 -11.59 8.41
CA ALA A 70 13.58 -10.59 9.39
C ALA A 70 13.24 -11.25 10.73
N MET A 71 12.47 -12.33 10.71
CA MET A 71 12.11 -13.12 11.88
C MET A 71 13.34 -13.76 12.55
N ARG A 72 14.26 -14.33 11.76
CA ARG A 72 15.50 -14.90 12.29
C ARG A 72 16.36 -13.83 12.97
N LYS A 73 16.52 -12.68 12.32
CA LYS A 73 17.25 -11.53 12.89
C LYS A 73 16.57 -10.95 14.14
N SER A 74 15.23 -10.93 14.19
CA SER A 74 14.51 -10.46 15.38
C SER A 74 14.66 -11.42 16.56
N ILE A 75 14.72 -12.73 16.30
CA ILE A 75 15.01 -13.73 17.33
C ILE A 75 16.46 -13.57 17.81
N GLU A 76 17.43 -13.48 16.88
CA GLU A 76 18.85 -13.31 17.21
C GLU A 76 19.13 -12.02 18.01
N LYS A 77 18.47 -10.91 17.66
CA LYS A 77 18.65 -9.60 18.32
C LYS A 77 17.73 -9.39 19.53
N GLY A 78 16.71 -10.22 19.70
CA GLY A 78 15.67 -10.05 20.74
C GLY A 78 14.80 -8.80 20.57
N THR A 79 14.74 -8.22 19.36
CA THR A 79 14.00 -6.97 19.12
C THR A 79 12.63 -7.25 18.51
N LEU A 80 11.58 -6.63 19.07
CA LEU A 80 10.20 -6.83 18.61
C LEU A 80 9.86 -6.06 17.34
N TYR A 81 10.70 -5.13 16.90
CA TYR A 81 10.42 -4.21 15.79
C TYR A 81 9.98 -4.93 14.50
N SER A 82 10.64 -6.04 14.13
CA SER A 82 10.26 -6.80 12.95
C SER A 82 8.90 -7.49 13.11
N LEU A 83 8.58 -7.94 14.31
CA LEU A 83 7.31 -8.59 14.63
C LEU A 83 6.17 -7.57 14.66
N GLU A 84 6.38 -6.41 15.28
CA GLU A 84 5.43 -5.29 15.33
C GLU A 84 5.10 -4.76 13.93
N THR A 85 6.11 -4.64 13.06
CA THR A 85 5.92 -4.22 11.66
C THR A 85 5.05 -5.23 10.89
N LEU A 86 5.28 -6.53 11.09
CA LEU A 86 4.50 -7.59 10.44
C LEU A 86 3.06 -7.64 11.00
N LEU A 87 2.88 -7.52 12.31
CA LEU A 87 1.56 -7.48 12.95
C LEU A 87 0.75 -6.26 12.49
N SER A 88 1.37 -5.09 12.42
CA SER A 88 0.71 -3.86 11.93
C SER A 88 0.31 -3.98 10.46
N ARG A 89 1.03 -4.77 9.66
CA ARG A 89 0.66 -5.03 8.26
C ARG A 89 -0.52 -6.00 8.15
N VAL A 90 -0.59 -7.01 9.02
CA VAL A 90 -1.66 -8.03 9.00
C VAL A 90 -2.95 -7.51 9.62
N TYR A 91 -2.86 -6.98 10.84
CA TYR A 91 -4.02 -6.58 11.67
C TYR A 91 -4.34 -5.09 11.58
N GLY A 92 -3.48 -4.30 10.95
CA GLY A 92 -3.58 -2.84 10.95
C GLY A 92 -3.07 -2.23 12.26
N LEU A 93 -3.03 -0.91 12.30
CA LEU A 93 -2.78 -0.16 13.53
C LEU A 93 -4.08 -0.04 14.34
N PRO A 94 -4.01 0.03 15.69
CA PRO A 94 -5.18 0.31 16.50
C PRO A 94 -5.85 1.61 16.02
N LYS A 95 -7.18 1.63 16.05
CA LYS A 95 -7.99 2.76 15.56
C LYS A 95 -7.58 4.03 16.31
N GLN A 96 -6.88 4.92 15.63
CA GLN A 96 -6.40 6.17 16.22
C GLN A 96 -7.52 7.21 16.12
N GLU A 97 -8.13 7.54 17.25
CA GLU A 97 -9.12 8.61 17.32
C GLU A 97 -8.41 9.96 17.26
N VAL A 98 -8.40 10.60 16.09
CA VAL A 98 -7.89 11.95 15.94
C VAL A 98 -9.01 12.91 16.34
N ALA A 99 -8.90 13.50 17.53
CA ALA A 99 -9.76 14.60 17.94
C ALA A 99 -9.38 15.86 17.14
N ALA A 100 -10.08 16.11 16.02
CA ALA A 100 -9.92 17.34 15.27
C ALA A 100 -10.62 18.49 16.02
N SER A 101 -9.86 19.28 16.79
CA SER A 101 -10.35 20.53 17.36
C SER A 101 -10.39 21.60 16.27
N ILE A 102 -11.49 21.66 15.52
CA ILE A 102 -11.73 22.74 14.56
C ILE A 102 -12.08 24.00 15.37
N SER A 103 -11.12 24.90 15.53
CA SER A 103 -11.41 26.26 16.02
C SER A 103 -11.78 27.13 14.82
N PRO A 104 -13.03 27.58 14.68
CA PRO A 104 -13.40 28.51 13.63
C PRO A 104 -12.72 29.86 13.91
N GLN A 105 -11.83 30.27 13.02
CA GLN A 105 -11.28 31.62 13.05
C GLN A 105 -12.21 32.55 12.24
N PRO A 106 -12.66 33.68 12.80
CA PRO A 106 -13.47 34.64 12.06
C PRO A 106 -12.65 35.19 10.87
N ILE A 107 -13.29 35.25 9.70
CA ILE A 107 -12.68 35.74 8.43
C ILE A 107 -12.25 37.21 8.55
N TRP A 108 -12.89 37.97 9.45
CA TRP A 108 -12.62 39.39 9.65
C TRP A 108 -12.03 39.62 11.03
N GLN A 109 -10.70 39.71 11.12
CA GLN A 109 -10.02 40.29 12.26
C GLN A 109 -9.57 41.70 11.88
N GLY A 110 -10.43 42.71 12.10
CA GLY A 110 -10.03 44.12 11.98
C GLY A 110 -10.97 45.07 11.24
N VAL A 111 -12.14 44.65 10.75
CA VAL A 111 -13.09 45.61 10.16
C VAL A 111 -13.88 46.28 11.28
N LYS A 112 -13.47 47.51 11.67
CA LYS A 112 -14.32 48.41 12.44
C LYS A 112 -15.40 48.93 11.49
N LEU A 113 -16.61 48.39 11.57
CA LEU A 113 -17.78 49.01 10.97
C LEU A 113 -18.05 50.32 11.71
N GLN A 114 -17.57 51.44 11.17
CA GLN A 114 -18.08 52.75 11.58
C GLN A 114 -19.43 52.92 10.88
N VAL A 115 -20.51 52.73 11.63
CA VAL A 115 -21.83 53.17 11.20
C VAL A 115 -21.88 54.66 11.53
N GLU A 116 -21.76 55.51 10.51
CA GLU A 116 -22.19 56.90 10.66
C GLU A 116 -23.71 56.86 10.84
N THR A 117 -24.17 57.01 12.09
CA THR A 117 -25.55 57.36 12.35
C THR A 117 -25.71 58.83 11.98
N ASP A 118 -26.31 59.09 10.82
CA ASP A 118 -26.86 60.41 10.49
C ASP A 118 -27.93 60.76 11.53
N ASN A 119 -27.51 61.35 12.65
CA ASN A 119 -28.40 62.02 13.58
C ASN A 119 -28.83 63.36 12.95
N SER A 120 -29.66 63.26 11.91
CA SER A 120 -30.55 64.34 11.51
C SER A 120 -31.72 64.35 12.50
N GLY A 121 -31.53 65.03 13.63
CA GLY A 121 -32.49 65.06 14.72
C GLY A 121 -32.38 66.33 15.57
N ASN A 122 -33.20 67.32 15.18
CA ASN A 122 -33.55 68.62 15.80
C ASN A 122 -32.59 69.80 15.61
#